data_AF-A0A402C351-F1
#
_entry.id   AF-A0A402C351-F1
#
_cell.length_a   1.000
_cell.length_b   1.000
_cell.length_c   1.000
_cell.angle_alpha   90.00
_cell.angle_beta   90.00
_cell.angle_gamma   90.00
#
_symmetry.space_group_name_H-M   'P 1'
#
loop_
_entity.id
_entity.type
_entity.pdbx_description
1 polymer ?
#
loop_
_entity_poly.entity_id
_entity_poly.type
_entity_poly.pdbx_seq_one_letter_code
_entity_poly.pdbx_strand_id
1 'polypeptide(L)' 'MIIIAGTPSCPAALTISDRYLNDRTVATQGQGRFAVIDGWNCSWPYLPDRSHADSYLQCVDPTGNAVKIGD' A
#
# COMPACT_ATOMS: atom_id res chain seq x y z
N MET A 1 0.30 -5.38 -10.48
CA MET A 1 0.68 -6.67 -9.85
C MET A 1 0.57 -6.54 -8.33
N ILE A 2 0.48 -7.64 -7.55
CA ILE A 2 0.65 -7.60 -6.09
C ILE A 2 1.92 -8.36 -5.72
N ILE A 3 2.83 -7.72 -4.99
CA ILE A 3 4.07 -8.32 -4.49
C ILE A 3 4.00 -8.35 -2.97
N ILE A 4 4.26 -9.53 -2.40
CA ILE A 4 4.27 -9.76 -0.95
C ILE A 4 5.72 -9.89 -0.49
N ALA A 5 6.08 -9.15 0.56
CA ALA A 5 7.37 -9.27 1.25
C ALA A 5 7.14 -9.60 2.73
N GLY A 6 8.01 -10.44 3.30
CA GLY A 6 7.83 -11.01 4.63
C GLY A 6 6.93 -12.25 4.61
N THR A 7 6.14 -12.43 5.66
CA THR A 7 5.24 -13.58 5.84
C THR A 7 3.77 -13.21 6.12
N PRO A 8 3.19 -12.14 5.52
CA PRO A 8 1.77 -11.91 5.68
C PRO A 8 0.99 -13.02 4.95
N SER A 9 -0.15 -13.41 5.52
CA SER A 9 -1.00 -14.40 4.86
C SER A 9 -1.56 -13.84 3.55
N CYS A 10 -1.71 -14.69 2.52
CA CYS A 10 -2.31 -14.25 1.25
C CYS A 10 -3.69 -13.59 1.43
N PRO A 11 -4.61 -14.10 2.29
CA PRO A 11 -5.86 -13.41 2.56
C PRO A 11 -5.69 -12.02 3.16
N ALA A 12 -4.75 -11.84 4.10
CA ALA A 12 -4.45 -10.52 4.66
C ALA A 12 -3.91 -9.58 3.58
N ALA A 13 -2.98 -10.05 2.74
CA ALA A 13 -2.41 -9.26 1.66
C ALA A 13 -3.45 -8.83 0.61
N LEU A 14 -4.40 -9.70 0.26
CA LEU A 14 -5.50 -9.37 -0.65
C LEU A 14 -6.47 -8.38 0.00
N THR A 15 -6.84 -8.61 1.26
CA THR A 15 -7.80 -7.76 1.99
C THR A 15 -7.25 -6.35 2.16
N ILE A 16 -5.99 -6.21 2.59
CA ILE A 16 -5.38 -4.88 2.77
C ILE A 16 -5.24 -4.14 1.43
N SER A 17 -4.93 -4.87 0.35
CA SER A 17 -4.83 -4.29 -0.99
C SER A 17 -6.17 -3.79 -1.51
N ASP A 18 -7.22 -4.60 -1.37
CA ASP A 18 -8.58 -4.24 -1.77
C ASP A 18 -9.07 -3.00 -1.00
N ARG A 19 -8.93 -3.02 0.33
CA ARG A 19 -9.32 -1.87 1.16
C ARG A 19 -8.53 -0.62 0.79
N TYR A 20 -7.21 -0.73 0.63
CA TYR A 20 -6.42 0.45 0.29
C TYR A 20 -6.78 1.02 -1.09
N LEU A 21 -7.18 0.19 -2.05
CA LEU A 21 -7.60 0.65 -3.38
C LEU A 21 -9.01 1.23 -3.40
N ASN A 22 -9.96 0.58 -2.74
CA ASN A 22 -11.39 0.77 -2.95
C ASN A 22 -12.13 1.44 -1.80
N ASP A 23 -11.54 1.53 -0.61
CA ASP A 23 -12.16 2.18 0.54
C ASP A 23 -12.18 3.71 0.34
N ARG A 24 -13.38 4.30 0.37
CA ARG A 24 -13.61 5.74 0.18
C ARG A 24 -13.10 6.60 1.33
N THR A 25 -12.80 5.99 2.47
CA THR A 25 -12.22 6.69 3.63
C THR A 25 -10.72 6.94 3.47
N VAL A 26 -10.07 6.30 2.49
CA VAL A 26 -8.67 6.55 2.18
C VAL A 26 -8.53 7.95 1.57
N ALA A 27 -7.95 8.85 2.34
CA ALA A 27 -7.76 10.23 1.92
C ALA A 27 -6.61 10.36 0.92
N THR A 28 -6.84 11.14 -0.13
CA THR A 28 -5.80 11.70 -0.98
C THR A 28 -5.35 13.02 -0.37
N GLN A 29 -4.04 13.17 -0.12
CA GLN A 29 -3.46 14.38 0.46
C GLN A 29 -2.43 14.95 -0.51
N GLY A 30 -2.78 16.06 -1.17
CA GLY A 30 -1.97 16.61 -2.24
C GLY A 30 -1.79 15.61 -3.37
N GLN A 31 -0.53 15.30 -3.71
CA GLN A 31 -0.19 14.28 -4.69
C GLN A 31 -0.07 12.87 -4.10
N GLY A 32 -0.16 12.71 -2.78
CA GLY A 32 -0.03 11.40 -2.12
C GLY A 32 -1.35 10.77 -1.71
N ARG A 33 -1.30 9.49 -1.38
CA ARG A 33 -2.40 8.72 -0.78
C ARG A 33 -1.87 8.06 0.49
N PHE A 34 -2.60 8.20 1.60
CA PHE A 34 -2.16 7.69 2.91
C PHE A 34 -3.34 7.12 3.68
N ALA A 35 -3.15 5.97 4.32
CA ALA A 35 -4.15 5.37 5.19
C ALA A 35 -3.50 4.53 6.29
N VAL A 36 -4.22 4.34 7.39
CA VAL A 36 -3.93 3.28 8.36
C VAL A 36 -5.10 2.32 8.33
N ILE A 37 -4.87 1.07 7.91
CA ILE A 37 -5.91 0.06 7.74
C ILE A 37 -5.47 -1.18 8.53
N ASP A 38 -6.26 -1.58 9.53
CA ASP A 38 -5.97 -2.74 10.39
C ASP A 38 -4.55 -2.72 11.00
N GLY A 39 -4.05 -1.52 11.29
CA GLY A 39 -2.69 -1.29 11.84
C GLY A 39 -1.57 -1.24 10.80
N TRP A 40 -1.88 -1.46 9.51
CA TRP A 40 -0.92 -1.30 8.42
C TRP A 40 -0.87 0.15 7.97
N ASN A 41 0.34 0.67 7.79
CA ASN A 41 0.57 1.98 7.20
C ASN A 41 0.61 1.83 5.67
N CYS A 42 -0.41 2.35 5.01
CA CYS A 42 -0.52 2.36 3.57
C CYS A 42 -0.17 3.74 3.01
N SER A 43 0.64 3.77 1.96
CA SER A 43 1.10 4.99 1.32
C SER A 43 1.29 4.83 -0.17
N TRP A 44 1.29 5.97 -0.86
CA TRP A 44 1.83 6.09 -2.22
C TRP A 44 3.23 6.72 -2.14
N PRO A 45 4.30 5.90 -2.14
CA PRO A 45 5.66 6.39 -1.94
C PRO A 45 6.18 7.27 -3.08
N TYR A 46 6.98 8.27 -2.72
CA TYR A 46 7.87 8.97 -3.65
C TYR A 46 9.15 8.15 -3.82
N LEU A 47 9.42 7.73 -5.05
CA LEU A 47 10.61 6.94 -5.39
C LEU A 47 11.55 7.81 -6.24
N PRO A 48 12.86 7.81 -5.96
CA PRO A 48 13.80 8.76 -6.56
C PRO A 48 14.00 8.58 -8.07
N ASP A 49 13.77 7.37 -8.59
CA ASP A 49 14.11 6.99 -9.97
C ASP A 49 12.88 6.82 -10.89
N ARG A 50 11.69 7.25 -10.46
CA ARG A 50 10.47 7.18 -11.30
C ARG A 50 9.50 8.31 -11.01
N SER A 51 8.59 8.57 -11.94
CA SER A 51 7.53 9.55 -11.72
C SER A 51 6.60 9.07 -10.59
N HIS A 52 5.97 10.01 -9.87
CA HIS A 52 5.02 9.64 -8.83
C HIS A 52 3.85 8.82 -9.39
N ALA A 53 3.40 9.13 -10.62
CA ALA A 53 2.37 8.38 -11.33
C ALA A 53 2.75 6.92 -11.59
N ASP A 54 4.05 6.65 -11.75
CA ASP A 54 4.55 5.30 -11.95
C ASP A 54 4.82 4.59 -10.62
N SER A 55 4.90 5.27 -9.48
CA SER A 55 5.14 4.60 -8.20
C SER A 55 4.08 3.54 -7.87
N TYR A 56 4.52 2.42 -7.30
CA TYR A 56 3.63 1.44 -6.70
C TYR A 56 2.98 2.01 -5.43
N LEU A 57 1.80 1.51 -5.10
CA LEU A 57 1.17 1.66 -3.79
C LEU A 57 1.77 0.63 -2.82
N GLN A 58 1.86 0.98 -1.54
CA GLN A 58 2.44 0.08 -0.54
C GLN A 58 1.62 0.10 0.75
N CYS A 59 1.55 -1.04 1.44
CA CYS A 59 1.15 -1.15 2.84
C CYS A 59 2.22 -1.91 3.63
N VAL A 60 2.57 -1.42 4.82
CA VAL A 60 3.56 -2.03 5.72
C VAL A 60 2.98 -2.20 7.12
N ASP A 61 3.13 -3.38 7.70
CA ASP A 61 2.71 -3.66 9.07
C ASP A 61 3.82 -3.36 10.10
N PRO A 62 3.50 -3.32 11.41
CA PRO A 62 4.49 -3.05 12.46
C PRO A 62 5.59 -4.11 12.59
N THR A 63 5.41 -5.30 12.01
CA THR A 63 6.39 -6.40 12.05
C THR A 63 7.33 -6.40 10.83
N GLY A 64 7.09 -5.50 9.87
CA GLY A 64 7.88 -5.35 8.66
C GLY A 64 7.36 -6.14 7.46
N ASN A 65 6.18 -6.77 7.55
CA ASN A 65 5.54 -7.34 6.37
C ASN A 65 5.08 -6.22 5.45
N ALA A 66 5.18 -6.43 4.15
CA ALA A 66 4.79 -5.42 3.18
C ALA A 66 4.03 -6.02 1.99
N VAL A 67 3.11 -5.25 1.47
CA VAL A 67 2.41 -5.52 0.21
C VAL A 67 2.62 -4.32 -0.71
N LYS A 68 3.04 -4.59 -1.95
CA LYS A 68 3.14 -3.59 -3.02
C LYS A 68 2.09 -3.88 -4.08
N ILE A 69 1.44 -2.84 -4.57
CA ILE A 69 0.32 -2.92 -5.51
C ILE A 69 0.63 -1.98 -6.68
N GLY A 70 0.65 -2.53 -7.89
CA GLY A 70 1.08 -1.80 -9.09
C GLY A 70 2.29 -2.46 -9.74
N ASP A 71 2.95 -1.73 -10.63
CA ASP A 71 4.16 -2.14 -11.35
C ASP A 71 5.17 -0.98 -11.31
#